data_AF-A0A7W0FI34-F1
#
_entry.id   AF-A0A7W0FI34-F1
#
_cell.length_a   1.000
_cell.length_b   1.000
_cell.length_c   1.000
_cell.angle_alpha   90.00
_cell.angle_beta   90.00
_cell.angle_gamma   90.00
#
_symmetry.space_group_name_H-M   'P 1'
#
loop_
_entity.id
_entity.type
_entity.pdbx_description
1 polymer ?
#
loop_
_entity_poly.entity_id
_entity_poly.type
_entity_poly.pdbx_seq_one_letter_code
_entity_poly.pdbx_strand_id
1 'polypeptide(L)'
;MASQQRIVIKIGTSTLTAGSKKLNPAQMVDLARQCASLHAQKYQVVLVSSGAMAAGREELGYPTLPKGVPAKQMLAAVGQPRLMAMYEQFFGIYKV
;
A
#
# COMPACT_ATOMS: atom_id res chain seq x y z
N MET A 1 -17.33 3.06 -29.07
CA MET A 1 -16.10 2.99 -28.26
C MET A 1 -16.44 2.20 -27.01
N ALA A 2 -15.76 1.09 -26.71
CA ALA A 2 -16.00 0.38 -25.46
C ALA A 2 -15.65 1.32 -24.28
N SER A 3 -16.53 1.45 -23.30
CA SER A 3 -16.26 2.29 -22.14
C SER A 3 -15.04 1.73 -21.39
N GLN A 4 -14.06 2.58 -21.08
CA GLN A 4 -12.97 2.16 -20.20
C GLN A 4 -13.56 1.84 -18.83
N GLN A 5 -13.54 0.57 -18.46
CA GLN A 5 -14.05 0.13 -17.17
C GLN A 5 -13.09 0.58 -16.06
N ARG A 6 -13.67 1.06 -14.95
CA ARG A 6 -12.93 1.44 -13.75
C ARG A 6 -12.91 0.29 -12.76
N ILE A 7 -11.71 -0.03 -12.27
CA ILE A 7 -11.47 -1.08 -11.29
C ILE A 7 -10.92 -0.44 -10.02
N VAL A 8 -11.61 -0.64 -8.90
CA VAL A 8 -11.14 -0.24 -7.57
C VAL A 8 -10.56 -1.47 -6.88
N ILE A 9 -9.26 -1.47 -6.63
CA ILE A 9 -8.55 -2.58 -5.99
C ILE A 9 -8.31 -2.20 -4.54
N LYS A 10 -8.94 -2.90 -3.61
CA LYS A 10 -8.72 -2.71 -2.17
C LYS A 10 -7.76 -3.76 -1.64
N ILE A 11 -6.69 -3.33 -0.97
CA ILE A 11 -5.69 -4.22 -0.38
C ILE A 11 -5.67 -4.08 1.13
N GLY A 12 -5.76 -5.21 1.83
CA GLY A 12 -5.70 -5.29 3.29
C GLY A 12 -4.27 -5.37 3.83
N THR A 13 -4.09 -5.03 5.11
CA THR A 13 -2.78 -5.09 5.75
C THR A 13 -2.18 -6.50 5.72
N SER A 14 -2.98 -7.56 5.96
CA SER A 14 -2.49 -8.95 5.94
C SER A 14 -1.91 -9.35 4.57
N THR A 15 -2.51 -8.87 3.49
CA THR A 15 -1.97 -9.04 2.13
C THR A 15 -0.65 -8.29 2.01
N LEU A 16 -0.61 -7.00 2.35
CA LEU A 16 0.61 -6.18 2.22
C LEU A 16 1.78 -6.67 3.08
N THR A 17 1.50 -7.31 4.21
CA THR A 17 2.54 -7.84 5.11
C THR A 17 2.89 -9.30 4.86
N ALA A 18 2.16 -9.98 3.95
CA ALA A 18 2.23 -11.42 3.75
C ALA A 18 2.15 -12.22 5.08
N GLY A 19 1.27 -11.77 5.98
CA GLY A 19 1.11 -12.36 7.32
C GLY A 19 2.18 -11.97 8.36
N SER A 20 3.22 -11.22 7.98
CA SER A 20 4.23 -10.72 8.91
C SER A 20 3.81 -9.42 9.62
N LYS A 21 4.70 -8.87 10.46
CA LYS A 21 4.54 -7.56 11.11
C LYS A 21 5.07 -6.38 10.27
N LYS A 22 5.75 -6.66 9.16
CA LYS A 22 6.40 -5.68 8.28
C LYS A 22 5.68 -5.62 6.96
N LEU A 23 5.78 -4.49 6.26
CA LEU A 23 5.38 -4.50 4.85
C LEU A 23 6.30 -5.45 4.08
N ASN A 24 5.75 -6.12 3.08
CA ASN A 24 6.48 -7.05 2.24
C ASN A 24 6.72 -6.40 0.86
N PRO A 25 7.94 -5.89 0.59
CA PRO A 25 8.28 -5.28 -0.69
C PRO A 25 8.02 -6.18 -1.91
N ALA A 26 8.30 -7.48 -1.80
CA ALA A 26 8.10 -8.44 -2.88
C ALA A 26 6.60 -8.59 -3.22
N GLN A 27 5.74 -8.65 -2.20
CA GLN A 27 4.29 -8.68 -2.40
C GLN A 27 3.78 -7.36 -3.00
N MET A 28 4.30 -6.21 -2.53
CA MET A 28 3.88 -4.90 -3.01
C MET A 28 4.29 -4.65 -4.47
N VAL A 29 5.50 -5.04 -4.88
CA VAL A 29 5.95 -4.89 -6.27
C VAL A 29 5.18 -5.81 -7.23
N ASP A 30 4.80 -7.02 -6.78
CA ASP A 30 3.95 -7.90 -7.60
C ASP A 30 2.52 -7.33 -7.75
N LEU A 31 1.96 -6.76 -6.69
CA LEU A 31 0.67 -6.05 -6.78
C LEU A 31 0.74 -4.85 -7.73
N ALA A 32 1.83 -4.07 -7.68
CA ALA A 32 2.05 -2.97 -8.61
C ALA A 32 2.15 -3.47 -10.06
N ARG A 33 2.85 -4.58 -10.31
CA ARG A 33 2.93 -5.25 -11.63
C ARG A 33 1.55 -5.59 -12.18
N GLN A 34 0.69 -6.18 -11.35
CA GLN A 34 -0.67 -6.57 -11.75
C GLN A 34 -1.53 -5.35 -12.06
N CYS A 35 -1.46 -4.30 -11.22
CA CYS A 35 -2.14 -3.03 -11.47
C CYS A 35 -1.64 -2.36 -12.78
N ALA A 36 -0.34 -2.37 -13.03
CA ALA A 36 0.25 -1.83 -14.25
C ALA A 36 -0.19 -2.61 -15.50
N SER A 37 -0.34 -3.94 -15.40
CA SER A 37 -0.89 -4.76 -16.49
C SER A 37 -2.33 -4.36 -16.84
N LEU A 38 -3.18 -4.13 -15.83
CA LEU A 38 -4.54 -3.64 -16.05
C LEU A 38 -4.54 -2.22 -16.66
N HIS A 39 -3.66 -1.34 -16.19
CA HIS A 39 -3.51 0.00 -16.75
C HIS A 39 -3.05 -0.04 -18.22
N ALA A 40 -2.12 -0.93 -18.59
CA ALA A 40 -1.67 -1.12 -19.97
C ALA A 40 -2.81 -1.59 -20.90
N GLN A 41 -3.74 -2.39 -20.37
CA GLN A 41 -4.98 -2.82 -21.03
C GLN A 41 -6.06 -1.72 -21.08
N LYS A 42 -5.72 -0.48 -20.70
CA LYS A 42 -6.59 0.71 -20.73
C LYS A 42 -7.71 0.72 -19.68
N TYR A 43 -7.64 -0.11 -18.65
CA TYR A 43 -8.51 0.03 -17.48
C TYR A 43 -8.10 1.23 -16.62
N GLN A 44 -9.09 1.91 -16.02
CA GLN A 44 -8.82 2.93 -14.98
C GLN A 44 -8.66 2.22 -13.63
N VAL A 45 -7.45 2.20 -13.09
CA VAL A 45 -7.15 1.51 -11.83
C VAL A 45 -7.08 2.51 -10.68
N VAL A 46 -7.86 2.27 -9.64
CA VAL A 46 -7.79 3.02 -8.37
C VAL A 46 -7.39 2.06 -7.26
N LEU A 47 -6.28 2.35 -6.58
CA LEU A 47 -5.78 1.54 -5.48
C LEU A 47 -6.23 2.12 -4.13
N VAL A 48 -6.88 1.30 -3.31
CA VAL A 48 -7.23 1.62 -1.91
C VAL A 48 -6.41 0.72 -1.00
N SER A 49 -5.37 1.28 -0.38
CA SER A 49 -4.40 0.50 0.40
C SER A 49 -4.54 0.72 1.91
N SER A 50 -4.40 -0.37 2.67
CA SER A 50 -4.20 -0.32 4.13
C SER A 50 -2.70 -0.14 4.44
N GLY A 51 -2.22 -0.62 5.59
CA GLY A 51 -0.76 -0.75 5.81
C GLY A 51 -0.03 0.48 6.38
N ALA A 52 -0.61 1.68 6.35
CA ALA A 52 0.03 2.89 6.91
C ALA A 52 0.46 2.71 8.38
N MET A 53 -0.42 2.24 9.26
CA MET A 53 -0.05 1.97 10.65
C MET A 53 1.00 0.85 10.80
N ALA A 54 1.02 -0.13 9.90
CA ALA A 54 2.03 -1.20 9.93
C ALA A 54 3.41 -0.63 9.55
N ALA A 55 3.47 0.21 8.51
CA ALA A 55 4.67 0.94 8.12
C ALA A 55 5.18 1.84 9.26
N GLY A 56 4.28 2.54 9.95
CA GLY A 56 4.67 3.41 11.07
C GLY A 56 5.17 2.62 12.28
N ARG A 57 4.60 1.45 12.56
CA ARG A 57 5.10 0.56 13.63
C ARG A 57 6.48 0.03 13.31
N GLU A 58 6.69 -0.39 12.06
CA GLU A 58 8.00 -0.85 11.59
C GLU A 58 9.04 0.26 11.72
N GLU A 59 8.71 1.48 11.28
CA GLU A 59 9.64 2.61 11.33
C GLU A 59 10.03 3.02 12.74
N LEU A 60 9.08 3.00 13.67
CA LEU A 60 9.35 3.37 15.06
C LEU A 60 9.95 2.22 15.89
N GLY A 61 10.28 1.08 15.28
CA GLY A 61 10.88 -0.06 15.99
C GLY A 61 9.91 -0.81 16.92
N TYR A 62 8.63 -0.89 16.55
CA TYR A 62 7.56 -1.58 17.30
C TYR A 62 7.40 -1.13 18.77
N PRO A 63 7.16 0.17 19.03
CA PRO A 63 7.02 0.67 20.38
C PRO A 63 5.77 0.11 21.06
N THR A 64 5.85 -0.11 22.37
CA THR A 64 4.68 -0.30 23.22
C THR A 64 3.99 1.04 23.41
N LEU A 65 2.77 1.16 22.89
CA LEU A 65 1.99 2.41 22.91
C LEU A 65 0.68 2.23 23.68
N PRO A 66 0.17 3.28 24.34
CA PRO A 66 -1.15 3.26 24.94
C PRO A 66 -2.22 2.96 23.88
N LYS A 67 -3.23 2.18 24.26
CA LYS A 67 -4.37 1.88 23.38
C LYS A 67 -5.20 3.15 23.23
N GLY A 68 -5.39 3.63 22.01
CA GLY A 68 -6.22 4.81 21.74
C GLY A 68 -6.12 5.30 20.31
N VAL A 69 -7.05 6.18 19.93
CA VAL A 69 -7.05 6.84 18.61
C VAL A 69 -5.78 7.65 18.37
N PRO A 70 -5.23 8.44 19.34
CA PRO A 70 -4.03 9.23 19.11
C PRO A 70 -2.81 8.39 18.70
N ALA A 71 -2.60 7.25 19.36
CA ALA A 71 -1.51 6.33 19.00
C ALA A 71 -1.68 5.75 17.59
N LYS A 72 -2.92 5.43 17.18
CA LYS A 72 -3.20 4.95 15.81
C LYS A 72 -2.95 6.03 14.76
N GLN A 73 -3.39 7.26 15.04
CA GLN A 73 -3.19 8.41 14.15
C GLN A 73 -1.70 8.75 14.00
N MET A 74 -0.95 8.77 15.09
CA MET A 74 0.50 8.97 15.06
C MET A 74 1.21 7.90 14.21
N LEU A 75 0.91 6.61 14.43
CA LEU A 75 1.45 5.53 13.60
C LEU A 75 1.09 5.68 12.12
N ALA A 76 -0.16 6.04 11.81
CA ALA A 76 -0.58 6.29 10.44
C ALA A 76 0.13 7.50 9.82
N ALA A 77 0.30 8.59 10.58
CA ALA A 77 0.99 9.80 10.10
C ALA A 77 2.47 9.53 9.79
N VAL A 78 3.16 8.72 10.60
CA VAL A 78 4.54 8.30 10.35
C VAL A 78 4.62 7.34 9.16
N GLY A 79 3.70 6.38 9.08
CA GLY A 79 3.79 5.31 8.08
C GLY A 79 3.20 5.65 6.71
N GLN A 80 2.26 6.59 6.61
CA GLN A 80 1.61 6.94 5.35
C GLN A 80 2.60 7.46 4.29
N PRO A 81 3.52 8.40 4.58
CA PRO A 81 4.52 8.84 3.60
C PRO A 81 5.40 7.69 3.10
N ARG A 82 5.76 6.76 3.99
CA ARG A 82 6.58 5.58 3.64
C ARG A 82 5.83 4.64 2.70
N LEU A 83 4.57 4.36 3.01
CA LEU A 83 3.71 3.55 2.17
C LEU A 83 3.58 4.16 0.77
N MET A 84 3.39 5.48 0.68
CA MET A 84 3.31 6.19 -0.60
C MET A 84 4.63 6.16 -1.35
N ALA A 85 5.76 6.39 -0.68
CA ALA A 85 7.08 6.31 -1.30
C ALA A 85 7.38 4.92 -1.88
N MET A 86 6.99 3.84 -1.18
CA MET A 86 7.12 2.49 -1.72
C MET A 86 6.24 2.26 -2.95
N TYR A 87 4.99 2.73 -2.92
CA TYR A 87 4.14 2.63 -4.10
C TYR A 87 4.69 3.43 -5.27
N GLU A 88 5.14 4.66 -5.05
CA GLU A 88 5.79 5.49 -6.08
C GLU A 88 6.99 4.77 -6.69
N GLN A 89 7.87 4.20 -5.86
CA GLN A 89 9.01 3.41 -6.33
C GLN A 89 8.57 2.21 -7.17
N PHE A 90 7.59 1.42 -6.70
CA PHE A 90 7.19 0.20 -7.39
C PHE A 90 6.38 0.45 -8.66
N PHE A 91 5.50 1.45 -8.67
CA PHE A 91 4.80 1.87 -9.89
C PHE A 91 5.75 2.52 -10.90
N GLY A 92 6.76 3.26 -10.41
CA GLY A 92 7.83 3.84 -11.23
C GLY A 92 8.59 2.81 -12.09
N ILE A 93 8.76 1.57 -11.59
CA ILE A 93 9.36 0.46 -12.37
C ILE A 93 8.57 0.21 -13.67
N TYR A 94 7.24 0.33 -13.61
CA TYR A 94 6.33 0.08 -14.73
C TYR A 94 5.92 1.34 -15.49
N LYS A 95 6.45 2.51 -15.11
CA LYS A 95 6.12 3.83 -15.69
C LYS A 95 4.61 4.12 -15.66
N VAL A 96 3.96 3.74 -14.56
CA VAL A 96 2.55 4.05 -14.24
C VAL A 96 2.50 5.10 -13.16
#